data_AF-A0A2G5VTA5-F1
#
_entry.id   AF-A0A2G5VTA5-F1
#
_cell.length_a   1.000
_cell.length_b   1.000
_cell.length_c   1.000
_cell.angle_alpha   90.00
_cell.angle_beta   90.00
_cell.angle_gamma   90.00
#
_symmetry.space_group_name_H-M   'P 1'
#
loop_
_entity.id
_entity.type
_entity.pdbx_description
1 polymer ?
#
loop_
_entity_poly.entity_id
_entity_poly.type
_entity_poly.pdbx_seq_one_letter_code
_entity_poly.pdbx_strand_id
1 'polypeptide(L)'
;MSDFQSSKNAGKTEEELREKLLRKCIGRYNLYVSRCREMEGHLRVRRYSRYRTVPITYLIEQLEQYDLKELQDWFKKFKVKDYSLIREEWIEFHEIVFHPEDIAEHFMNAWKWIKKNVLESRKLSANLGKGCY
;
A
#
# COMPACT_ATOMS: atom_id res chain seq x y z
N MET A 1 -49.24 -8.21 -14.90
CA MET A 1 -48.10 -9.16 -14.92
C MET A 1 -46.79 -8.39 -15.09
N SER A 2 -46.42 -7.52 -14.13
CA SER A 2 -45.25 -6.62 -14.25
C SER A 2 -44.25 -6.72 -13.09
N ASP A 3 -44.60 -7.39 -11.99
CA ASP A 3 -43.79 -7.34 -10.76
C ASP A 3 -42.68 -8.41 -10.71
N PHE A 4 -42.72 -9.40 -11.60
CA PHE A 4 -41.81 -10.56 -11.57
C PHE A 4 -40.44 -10.30 -12.24
N GLN A 5 -40.32 -9.28 -13.09
CA GLN A 5 -39.05 -8.91 -13.74
C GLN A 5 -38.21 -7.95 -12.88
N SER A 6 -38.85 -7.12 -12.06
CA SER A 6 -38.15 -6.15 -11.19
C SER A 6 -37.31 -6.83 -10.10
N SER A 7 -37.83 -7.90 -9.46
CA SER A 7 -37.10 -8.59 -8.38
C SER A 7 -35.87 -9.36 -8.87
N LYS A 8 -35.90 -9.91 -10.09
CA LYS A 8 -34.75 -10.61 -10.69
C LYS A 8 -33.58 -9.68 -11.01
N ASN A 9 -33.84 -8.42 -11.39
CA ASN A 9 -32.79 -7.44 -11.62
C ASN A 9 -32.25 -6.85 -10.30
N ALA A 10 -33.10 -6.68 -9.28
CA ALA A 10 -32.66 -6.23 -7.95
C ALA A 10 -31.72 -7.26 -7.30
N GLY A 11 -32.07 -8.55 -7.33
CA GLY A 11 -31.24 -9.62 -6.76
C GLY A 11 -29.89 -9.81 -7.48
N LYS A 12 -29.83 -9.63 -8.80
CA LYS A 12 -28.55 -9.64 -9.55
C LYS A 12 -27.64 -8.49 -9.12
N THR A 13 -28.21 -7.31 -8.90
CA THR A 13 -27.45 -6.13 -8.47
C THR A 13 -26.89 -6.31 -7.05
N GLU A 14 -27.66 -6.94 -6.17
CA GLU A 14 -27.24 -7.22 -4.79
C GLU A 14 -26.10 -8.25 -4.73
N GLU A 15 -26.19 -9.33 -5.52
CA GLU A 15 -25.11 -10.32 -5.61
C GLU A 15 -23.83 -9.73 -6.22
N GLU A 16 -23.95 -8.89 -7.26
CA GLU A 16 -22.81 -8.17 -7.83
C GLU A 16 -22.13 -7.24 -6.80
N LEU A 17 -22.92 -6.53 -5.99
CA LEU A 17 -22.39 -5.68 -4.92
C LEU A 17 -21.71 -6.51 -3.84
N ARG A 18 -22.30 -7.65 -3.48
CA ARG A 18 -21.76 -8.60 -2.52
C ARG A 18 -20.42 -9.16 -3.00
N GLU A 19 -20.34 -9.68 -4.22
CA GLU A 19 -19.09 -10.18 -4.81
C GLU A 19 -18.00 -9.09 -4.85
N LYS A 20 -18.35 -7.87 -5.25
CA LYS A 20 -17.41 -6.75 -5.30
C LYS A 20 -16.88 -6.41 -3.91
N LEU A 21 -17.73 -6.47 -2.89
CA LEU A 21 -17.31 -6.23 -1.51
C LEU A 21 -16.47 -7.37 -0.96
N LEU A 22 -16.83 -8.63 -1.25
CA LEU A 22 -16.03 -9.81 -0.90
C LEU A 22 -14.59 -9.69 -1.42
N ARG A 23 -14.41 -9.36 -2.70
CA ARG A 23 -13.07 -9.14 -3.28
C ARG A 23 -12.31 -8.02 -2.57
N LYS A 24 -12.99 -6.94 -2.17
CA LYS A 24 -12.38 -5.85 -1.37
C LYS A 24 -11.96 -6.32 0.02
N CYS A 25 -12.76 -7.13 0.69
CA CYS A 25 -12.43 -7.70 2.00
C CYS A 25 -11.16 -8.57 1.92
N ILE A 26 -11.12 -9.48 0.95
CA ILE A 26 -9.96 -10.36 0.70
C ILE A 26 -8.71 -9.55 0.35
N GLY A 27 -8.83 -8.60 -0.58
CA GLY A 27 -7.71 -7.75 -0.98
C GLY A 27 -7.13 -6.95 0.20
N ARG A 28 -8.00 -6.41 1.05
CA ARG A 28 -7.59 -5.66 2.24
C ARG A 28 -6.90 -6.55 3.28
N TYR A 29 -7.39 -7.78 3.48
CA TYR A 29 -6.71 -8.73 4.37
C TYR A 29 -5.33 -9.13 3.85
N ASN A 30 -5.18 -9.36 2.54
CA ASN A 30 -3.90 -9.65 1.92
C ASN A 30 -2.88 -8.53 2.13
N LEU A 31 -3.28 -7.28 1.89
CA LEU A 31 -2.45 -6.11 2.12
C LEU A 31 -2.00 -6.01 3.59
N TYR A 32 -2.93 -6.24 4.51
CA TYR A 32 -2.64 -6.28 5.94
C TYR A 32 -1.59 -7.35 6.30
N VAL A 33 -1.75 -8.57 5.78
CA VAL A 33 -0.80 -9.67 5.99
C VAL A 33 0.58 -9.37 5.40
N SER A 34 0.63 -8.78 4.20
CA SER A 34 1.89 -8.33 3.58
C SER A 34 2.60 -7.31 4.47
N ARG A 35 1.88 -6.28 4.91
CA ARG A 35 2.40 -5.23 5.78
C ARG A 35 2.93 -5.79 7.10
N CYS A 36 2.21 -6.73 7.73
CA CYS A 36 2.74 -7.44 8.90
C CYS A 36 4.07 -8.16 8.62
N ARG A 37 4.23 -8.81 7.46
CA ARG A 37 5.49 -9.50 7.11
C ARG A 37 6.62 -8.51 6.86
N GLU A 38 6.33 -7.41 6.17
CA GLU A 38 7.29 -6.32 5.93
C GLU A 38 7.77 -5.72 7.26
N MET A 39 6.84 -5.39 8.16
CA MET A 39 7.14 -4.91 9.51
C MET A 39 8.07 -5.87 10.29
N GLU A 40 7.78 -7.17 10.25
CA GLU A 40 8.65 -8.19 10.88
C GLU A 40 10.03 -8.27 10.25
N GLY A 41 10.10 -8.19 8.93
CA GLY A 41 11.36 -8.21 8.18
C GLY A 41 12.25 -7.02 8.52
N HIS A 42 11.68 -5.81 8.52
CA HIS A 42 12.41 -4.57 8.81
C HIS A 42 12.86 -4.48 10.27
N LEU A 43 11.94 -4.75 11.21
CA LEU A 43 12.24 -4.65 12.65
C LEU A 43 12.98 -5.87 13.20
N ARG A 44 13.12 -6.94 12.41
CA ARG A 44 13.71 -8.23 12.82
C ARG A 44 13.05 -8.82 14.08
N VAL A 45 11.74 -8.64 14.20
CA VAL A 45 10.92 -9.17 15.30
C VAL A 45 9.83 -10.11 14.78
N ARG A 46 9.19 -10.88 15.66
CA ARG A 46 8.03 -11.75 15.33
C ARG A 46 6.70 -11.26 15.93
N ARG A 47 6.63 -10.00 16.36
CA ARG A 47 5.47 -9.48 17.12
C ARG A 47 4.17 -9.39 16.31
N TYR A 48 4.26 -9.39 14.98
CA TYR A 48 3.09 -9.24 14.10
C TYR A 48 2.52 -10.57 13.60
N SER A 49 3.22 -11.68 13.83
CA SER A 49 2.76 -13.04 13.52
C SER A 49 1.43 -13.35 14.21
N ARG A 50 1.23 -12.83 15.42
CA ARG A 50 -0.03 -12.95 16.19
C ARG A 50 -1.24 -12.30 15.50
N TYR A 51 -1.03 -11.41 14.56
CA TYR A 51 -2.10 -10.77 13.79
C TYR A 51 -2.42 -11.53 12.50
N ARG A 52 -1.61 -12.53 12.14
CA ARG A 52 -1.74 -13.40 10.97
C ARG A 52 -2.21 -14.81 11.35
N THR A 53 -2.98 -14.93 12.43
CA THR A 53 -3.37 -16.23 13.03
C THR A 53 -4.36 -17.02 12.18
N VAL A 54 -5.13 -16.34 11.32
CA VAL A 54 -6.10 -16.99 10.45
C VAL A 54 -5.45 -17.23 9.08
N PRO A 55 -5.32 -18.48 8.61
CA PRO A 55 -4.92 -18.76 7.23
C PRO A 55 -5.88 -18.08 6.25
N ILE A 56 -5.34 -17.50 5.18
CA ILE A 56 -6.19 -16.73 4.25
C ILE A 56 -7.27 -17.59 3.58
N THR A 57 -6.98 -18.86 3.31
CA THR A 57 -7.95 -19.81 2.75
C THR A 57 -9.17 -19.96 3.66
N TYR A 58 -8.94 -20.14 4.96
CA TYR A 58 -10.02 -20.22 5.95
C TYR A 58 -10.81 -18.91 6.05
N LEU A 59 -10.13 -17.76 5.98
CA LEU A 59 -10.82 -16.47 5.96
C LEU A 59 -11.71 -16.32 4.71
N ILE A 60 -11.21 -16.71 3.55
CA ILE A 60 -11.97 -16.65 2.29
C ILE A 60 -13.23 -17.52 2.40
N GLU A 61 -13.09 -18.76 2.85
CA GLU A 61 -14.21 -19.68 3.06
C GLU A 61 -15.28 -19.08 4.00
N GLN A 62 -14.87 -18.41 5.08
CA GLN A 62 -15.81 -17.73 5.97
C GLN A 62 -16.49 -16.52 5.30
N LEU A 63 -15.72 -15.67 4.61
CA LEU A 63 -16.27 -14.48 3.94
C LEU A 63 -17.20 -14.84 2.77
N GLU A 64 -16.97 -15.98 2.11
CA GLU A 64 -17.85 -16.51 1.07
C GLU A 64 -19.22 -16.93 1.60
N GLN A 65 -19.34 -17.22 2.89
CA GLN A 65 -20.63 -17.52 3.53
C GLN A 65 -21.38 -16.26 3.98
N TYR A 66 -20.71 -15.11 4.04
CA TYR A 66 -21.31 -13.87 4.55
C TYR A 66 -22.26 -13.24 3.53
N ASP A 67 -23.36 -12.70 4.04
CA ASP A 67 -24.23 -11.82 3.27
C ASP A 67 -23.61 -10.42 3.07
N LEU A 68 -24.28 -9.57 2.28
CA LEU A 68 -23.76 -8.23 1.98
C LEU A 68 -23.56 -7.38 3.26
N LYS A 69 -24.46 -7.49 4.25
CA LYS A 69 -24.41 -6.69 5.47
C LYS A 69 -23.28 -7.18 6.39
N GLU A 70 -23.12 -8.48 6.53
CA GLU A 70 -22.03 -9.11 7.27
C GLU A 70 -20.67 -8.74 6.68
N LEU A 71 -20.54 -8.73 5.34
CA LEU A 71 -19.34 -8.25 4.67
C LEU A 71 -19.06 -6.76 4.95
N GLN A 72 -20.09 -5.91 4.96
CA GLN A 72 -19.92 -4.48 5.30
C GLN A 72 -19.43 -4.29 6.73
N ASP A 73 -20.02 -5.03 7.67
CA ASP A 73 -19.65 -4.97 9.08
C ASP A 73 -18.26 -5.52 9.33
N TRP A 74 -17.90 -6.63 8.67
CA TRP A 74 -16.54 -7.15 8.68
C TRP A 74 -15.56 -6.10 8.15
N PHE A 75 -15.86 -5.48 7.01
CA PHE A 75 -14.98 -4.51 6.37
C PHE A 75 -14.74 -3.30 7.28
N LYS A 76 -15.81 -2.77 7.91
CA LYS A 76 -15.70 -1.67 8.88
C LYS A 76 -14.85 -2.04 10.09
N LYS A 77 -15.11 -3.20 10.69
CA LYS A 77 -14.36 -3.70 11.87
C LYS A 77 -12.88 -3.95 11.53
N PHE A 78 -12.61 -4.56 10.38
CA PHE A 78 -11.25 -4.86 9.96
C PHE A 78 -10.46 -3.59 9.63
N LYS A 79 -11.12 -2.56 9.08
CA LYS A 79 -10.50 -1.26 8.78
C LYS A 79 -9.83 -0.64 10.01
N VAL A 80 -10.40 -0.80 11.20
CA VAL A 80 -9.80 -0.29 12.45
C VAL A 80 -8.48 -1.00 12.78
N LYS A 81 -8.44 -2.33 12.61
CA LYS A 81 -7.20 -3.12 12.79
C LYS A 81 -6.13 -2.74 11.78
N ASP A 82 -6.52 -2.57 10.53
CA ASP A 82 -5.64 -2.15 9.44
C ASP A 82 -5.03 -0.77 9.72
N TYR A 83 -5.86 0.22 10.10
CA TYR A 83 -5.35 1.55 10.47
C TYR A 83 -4.38 1.54 11.64
N SER A 84 -4.62 0.68 12.64
CA SER A 84 -3.68 0.55 13.76
C SER A 84 -2.30 0.10 13.29
N LEU A 85 -2.24 -0.86 12.37
CA LEU A 85 -0.97 -1.34 11.80
C LEU A 85 -0.30 -0.27 10.94
N ILE A 86 -1.07 0.43 10.11
CA ILE A 86 -0.54 1.54 9.28
C ILE A 86 0.06 2.65 10.15
N ARG A 87 -0.60 2.98 11.27
CA ARG A 87 -0.08 3.99 12.21
C ARG A 87 1.21 3.52 12.88
N GLU A 88 1.27 2.26 13.29
CA GLU A 88 2.46 1.68 13.91
C GLU A 88 3.64 1.62 12.93
N GLU A 89 3.39 1.21 11.69
CA GLU A 89 4.37 1.27 10.59
C GLU A 89 4.86 2.69 10.34
N TRP A 90 3.97 3.68 10.36
CA TRP A 90 4.37 5.07 10.23
C TRP A 90 5.29 5.50 11.37
N ILE A 91 5.00 5.14 12.61
CA ILE A 91 5.88 5.45 13.75
C ILE A 91 7.25 4.80 13.57
N GLU A 92 7.28 3.50 13.25
CA GLU A 92 8.52 2.71 13.18
C GLU A 92 9.39 3.04 11.96
N PHE A 93 8.81 3.49 10.84
CA PHE A 93 9.55 3.77 9.60
C PHE A 93 9.61 5.25 9.20
N HIS A 94 8.73 6.10 9.73
CA HIS A 94 8.72 7.54 9.41
C HIS A 94 9.17 8.43 10.57
N GLU A 95 9.50 7.89 11.75
CA GLU A 95 10.48 8.54 12.64
C GLU A 95 11.89 8.41 12.04
N ILE A 96 12.07 8.92 10.82
CA ILE A 96 13.38 9.37 10.38
C ILE A 96 13.62 10.64 11.16
N VAL A 97 14.44 10.57 12.21
CA VAL A 97 15.03 11.77 12.79
C VAL A 97 15.94 12.35 11.72
N PHE A 98 15.38 13.26 10.91
CA PHE A 98 16.21 14.09 10.06
C PHE A 98 16.91 15.09 10.97
N HIS A 99 18.15 14.79 11.32
CA HIS A 99 19.04 15.81 11.84
C HIS A 99 19.19 16.89 10.75
N PRO A 100 18.93 18.18 11.03
CA PRO A 100 19.07 19.25 10.05
C PRO A 100 20.43 19.23 9.34
N GLU A 101 21.45 18.75 10.05
CA GLU A 101 22.80 18.53 9.56
C GLU A 101 22.85 17.51 8.41
N ASP A 102 22.12 16.39 8.52
CA ASP A 102 22.09 15.32 7.51
C ASP A 102 21.36 15.76 6.24
N ILE A 103 20.29 16.56 6.37
CA ILE A 103 19.58 17.15 5.23
C ILE A 103 20.51 18.09 4.47
N ALA A 104 21.19 18.98 5.21
CA ALA A 104 22.12 19.94 4.62
C ALA A 104 23.28 19.22 3.92
N GLU A 105 23.83 18.18 4.52
CA GLU A 105 24.93 17.40 3.94
C GLU A 105 24.48 16.66 2.66
N HIS A 106 23.33 15.98 2.69
CA HIS A 106 22.80 15.28 1.52
C HIS A 106 22.47 16.24 0.38
N PHE A 107 21.84 17.37 0.69
CA PHE A 107 21.56 18.41 -0.30
C PHE A 107 22.85 18.98 -0.90
N MET A 108 23.85 19.27 -0.08
CA MET A 108 25.14 19.80 -0.54
C MET A 108 25.90 18.79 -1.40
N ASN A 109 25.84 17.50 -1.07
CA ASN A 109 26.45 16.43 -1.86
C ASN A 109 25.74 16.25 -3.21
N ALA A 110 24.40 16.26 -3.22
CA ALA A 110 23.61 16.25 -4.45
C ALA A 110 23.91 17.48 -5.31
N TRP A 111 23.99 18.67 -4.70
CA TRP A 111 24.29 19.93 -5.40
C TRP A 111 25.70 19.95 -6.00
N LYS A 112 26.71 19.43 -5.28
CA LYS A 112 28.06 19.25 -5.81
C LYS A 112 28.09 18.30 -7.00
N TRP A 113 27.37 17.19 -6.93
CA TRP A 113 27.26 16.23 -8.02
C TRP A 113 26.59 16.85 -9.26
N ILE A 114 25.47 17.55 -9.07
CA ILE A 114 24.79 18.28 -10.15
C ILE A 114 25.72 19.33 -10.78
N LYS A 115 26.42 20.14 -9.96
CA LYS A 115 27.38 21.13 -10.46
C LYS A 115 28.49 20.48 -11.28
N LYS A 116 29.06 19.38 -10.80
CA LYS A 116 30.11 18.64 -11.51
C LYS A 116 29.61 18.17 -12.87
N ASN A 117 28.45 17.53 -12.93
CA ASN A 117 27.89 17.02 -14.17
C ASN A 117 27.52 18.14 -15.15
N VAL A 118 26.93 19.25 -14.69
CA VAL A 118 26.61 20.40 -15.53
C VAL A 118 27.88 21.04 -16.10
N LEU A 119 28.95 21.15 -15.31
CA LEU A 119 30.24 21.65 -15.77
C LEU A 119 30.89 20.71 -16.80
N GLU A 120 30.80 19.41 -16.60
CA GLU A 120 31.30 18.40 -17.54
C GLU A 120 30.50 18.41 -18.85
N SER A 121 29.17 18.50 -18.81
CA SER A 121 28.34 18.66 -20.00
C SER A 121 28.65 19.93 -20.78
N ARG A 122 28.92 21.05 -20.09
CA ARG A 122 29.33 22.32 -20.74
C ARG A 122 30.72 22.25 -21.38
N LYS A 123 31.66 21.52 -20.77
CA LYS A 123 32.99 21.26 -21.35
C LYS A 123 32.89 20.37 -22.60
N LEU A 124 32.04 19.34 -22.55
CA LEU A 124 31.74 18.48 -23.71
C LEU A 124 31.13 19.28 -24.87
N SER A 125 30.16 20.16 -24.60
CA SER A 125 29.56 21.02 -25.64
C SER A 125 30.55 22.05 -26.21
N ALA A 126 31.48 22.56 -25.39
CA ALA A 126 32.51 23.51 -25.85
C ALA A 126 33.59 22.85 -26.72
N ASN A 127 33.89 21.56 -26.51
CA ASN A 127 34.85 20.80 -27.31
C ASN A 127 34.25 20.33 -28.66
N LEU A 128 32.95 19.99 -28.69
CA LEU A 128 32.25 19.66 -29.93
C LEU A 128 32.08 20.86 -30.89
N GLY A 129 32.18 22.09 -30.39
CA GLY A 129 32.15 23.32 -31.20
C GLY A 129 33.50 23.76 -31.77
N LYS A 130 34.60 23.03 -31.49
CA LYS A 130 35.96 23.36 -31.98
C LYS A 130 36.54 22.34 -32.97
N GLY A 131 35.77 21.33 -33.36
CA GLY A 131 36.20 20.27 -34.27
C GLY A 131 35.57 20.34 -35.66
N CYS A 132 35.56 21.51 -36.29
CA CYS A 132 35.27 21.67 -37.71
C CYS A 132 35.89 22.98 -38.21
N TYR A 133 37.21 23.01 -38.40
CA TYR A 133 37.90 23.78 -39.43
C TYR A 133 39.20 23.06 -39.79
#